data_AF-A0A9D2PYX3-F1
#
_entry.id   AF-A0A9D2PYX3-F1
#
_cell.length_a   1.000
_cell.length_b   1.000
_cell.length_c   1.000
_cell.angle_alpha   90.00
_cell.angle_beta   90.00
_cell.angle_gamma   90.00
#
_symmetry.space_group_name_H-M   'P 1'
#
loop_
_entity.id
_entity.type
_entity.pdbx_description
1 polymer ?
#
loop_
_entity_poly.entity_id
_entity_poly.type
_entity_poly.pdbx_seq_one_letter_code
_entity_poly.pdbx_strand_id
1 'polypeptide(L)'
;MRTSKRDTILKAALSVVETDGVTAITYESVAAASGLTKGGLLYHFPSKDAMMLALHEHQAQHWDEEMIHALGKDPDEASQDERLAAYARVSARGATGAELLLMLEASTDSELSKPWKRVITRWVPDPASIDPTDPRALQKMVAYLAADGLWLSESVGAIPLPHQLRAALAEHLARSVADADELPSNEANQ
;
A
#
# COMPACT_ATOMS: atom_id res chain seq x y z
N MET A 1 16.07 0.97 16.47
CA MET A 1 15.61 -0.37 16.91
C MET A 1 16.54 -1.44 16.37
N ARG A 2 16.86 -2.49 17.13
CA ARG A 2 17.55 -3.67 16.60
C ARG A 2 16.56 -4.41 15.69
N THR A 3 16.91 -4.60 14.42
CA THR A 3 16.14 -5.43 13.48
C THR A 3 16.05 -6.85 14.04
N SER A 4 14.83 -7.39 14.14
CA SER A 4 14.67 -8.76 14.63
C SER A 4 15.18 -9.75 13.57
N LYS A 5 15.51 -10.98 13.99
CA LYS A 5 15.83 -12.05 13.02
C LYS A 5 14.64 -12.33 12.09
N ARG A 6 13.41 -12.17 12.59
CA ARG A 6 12.18 -12.28 11.80
C ARG A 6 12.17 -11.23 10.67
N ASP A 7 12.45 -9.97 10.97
CA ASP A 7 12.47 -8.90 9.95
C ASP A 7 13.62 -9.10 8.96
N THR A 8 14.75 -9.64 9.42
CA THR A 8 15.87 -9.99 8.53
C THR A 8 15.46 -11.06 7.52
N ILE A 9 14.72 -12.07 7.96
CA ILE A 9 14.18 -13.12 7.07
C ILE A 9 13.17 -12.51 6.09
N LEU A 10 12.27 -11.64 6.54
CA LEU A 10 11.25 -11.03 5.69
C LEU A 10 11.86 -10.08 4.64
N LYS A 11 12.89 -9.30 5.00
CA LYS A 11 13.66 -8.50 4.04
C LYS A 11 14.37 -9.36 2.99
N ALA A 12 14.95 -10.47 3.41
CA ALA A 12 15.57 -11.42 2.48
C ALA A 12 14.52 -12.05 1.55
N ALA A 13 13.35 -12.41 2.07
CA ALA A 13 12.23 -12.91 1.28
C ALA A 13 11.74 -11.86 0.26
N LEU A 14 11.59 -10.59 0.65
CA LEU A 14 11.27 -9.51 -0.30
C LEU A 14 12.31 -9.40 -1.42
N SER A 15 13.60 -9.52 -1.11
CA SER A 15 14.67 -9.50 -2.12
C SER A 15 14.56 -10.67 -3.11
N VAL A 16 14.15 -11.85 -2.64
CA VAL A 16 13.88 -13.00 -3.51
C VAL A 16 12.68 -12.71 -4.41
N VAL A 17 11.59 -12.14 -3.87
CA VAL A 17 10.42 -11.76 -4.70
C VAL A 17 10.80 -10.75 -5.77
N GLU A 18 11.58 -9.72 -5.42
CA GLU A 18 12.01 -8.66 -6.35
C GLU A 18 12.85 -9.24 -7.52
N THR A 19 13.68 -10.25 -7.24
CA THR A 19 14.63 -10.79 -8.23
C THR A 19 14.05 -11.96 -9.03
N ASP A 20 13.38 -12.89 -8.35
CA ASP A 20 13.01 -14.20 -8.88
C ASP A 20 11.49 -14.46 -8.87
N GLY A 21 10.69 -13.52 -8.35
CA GLY A 21 9.24 -13.61 -8.25
C GLY A 21 8.71 -14.36 -7.03
N VAL A 22 7.39 -14.29 -6.81
CA VAL A 22 6.72 -14.84 -5.61
C VAL A 22 6.88 -16.36 -5.50
N THR A 23 6.85 -17.06 -6.64
CA THR A 23 6.95 -18.53 -6.67
C THR A 23 8.32 -19.04 -6.20
N ALA A 24 9.37 -18.21 -6.28
CA ALA A 24 10.73 -18.53 -5.85
C ALA A 24 10.90 -18.55 -4.32
N ILE A 25 9.88 -18.17 -3.54
CA ILE A 25 9.94 -18.21 -2.09
C ILE A 25 9.95 -19.66 -1.59
N THR A 26 11.09 -20.05 -1.03
CA THR A 26 11.35 -21.36 -0.41
C THR A 26 12.22 -21.16 0.83
N TYR A 27 12.28 -22.15 1.73
CA TYR A 27 13.22 -22.04 2.86
C TYR A 27 14.66 -21.98 2.40
N GLU A 28 14.99 -22.68 1.31
CA GLU A 28 16.33 -22.73 0.74
C GLU A 28 16.73 -21.38 0.15
N SER A 29 15.87 -20.77 -0.68
CA SER A 29 16.15 -19.46 -1.29
C SER A 29 16.22 -18.35 -0.24
N VAL A 30 15.31 -18.34 0.73
CA VAL A 30 15.31 -17.33 1.80
C VAL A 30 16.45 -17.54 2.80
N ALA A 31 16.84 -18.79 3.10
CA ALA A 31 18.01 -19.09 3.91
C ALA A 31 19.29 -18.57 3.25
N ALA A 32 19.43 -18.83 1.94
CA ALA A 32 20.55 -18.33 1.14
C ALA A 32 20.60 -16.79 1.14
N ALA A 33 19.47 -16.12 0.93
CA ALA A 33 19.38 -14.67 0.91
C ALA A 33 19.57 -14.01 2.30
N SER A 34 19.13 -14.66 3.38
CA SER A 34 19.24 -14.11 4.75
C SER A 34 20.55 -14.47 5.46
N GLY A 35 21.32 -15.42 4.93
CA GLY A 35 22.49 -15.99 5.61
C GLY A 35 22.15 -16.84 6.85
N LEU A 36 20.89 -17.22 7.02
CA LEU A 36 20.41 -18.06 8.11
C LEU A 36 20.23 -19.52 7.66
N THR A 37 20.12 -20.44 8.61
CA THR A 37 19.85 -21.85 8.31
C THR A 37 18.36 -22.10 8.13
N LYS A 38 18.01 -23.14 7.36
CA LYS A 38 16.61 -23.62 7.25
C LYS A 38 15.96 -23.88 8.62
N GLY A 39 16.70 -24.46 9.57
CA GLY A 39 16.22 -24.65 10.94
C GLY A 39 15.93 -23.33 11.67
N GLY A 40 16.75 -22.29 11.43
CA GLY A 40 16.51 -20.95 11.95
C GLY A 40 15.27 -20.28 11.36
N LEU A 41 14.98 -20.51 10.07
CA LEU A 41 13.75 -20.03 9.43
C LEU A 41 12.52 -20.78 9.97
N LEU A 42 12.59 -22.10 10.09
CA LEU A 42 11.49 -22.94 10.62
C LEU A 42 11.09 -22.57 12.05
N TYR A 43 12.02 -22.04 12.85
CA TYR A 43 11.72 -21.52 14.18
C TYR A 43 10.80 -20.28 14.14
N HIS A 44 10.92 -19.44 13.11
CA HIS A 44 10.10 -18.23 12.96
C HIS A 44 8.85 -18.44 12.11
N PHE A 45 8.93 -19.32 11.12
CA PHE A 45 7.86 -19.60 10.16
C PHE A 45 7.70 -21.11 10.05
N PRO A 46 6.64 -21.71 10.62
CA PRO A 46 6.47 -23.15 10.64
C PRO A 46 6.08 -23.75 9.27
N SER A 47 5.57 -22.92 8.34
CA SER A 47 5.23 -23.32 6.98
C SER A 47 5.60 -22.23 5.97
N LYS A 48 5.69 -22.60 4.68
CA LYS A 48 5.86 -21.62 3.58
C LYS A 48 4.71 -20.62 3.59
N ASP A 49 3.48 -21.09 3.79
CA ASP A 49 2.29 -20.23 3.82
C ASP A 49 2.34 -19.23 4.99
N ALA A 50 2.84 -19.64 6.15
CA ALA A 50 3.05 -18.74 7.28
C ALA A 50 4.13 -17.68 7.00
N MET A 51 5.19 -18.05 6.27
CA MET A 51 6.20 -17.10 5.81
C MET A 51 5.63 -16.12 4.77
N MET A 52 4.81 -16.61 3.84
CA MET A 52 4.14 -15.79 2.83
C MET A 52 3.18 -14.80 3.47
N LEU A 53 2.28 -15.25 4.35
CA LEU A 53 1.36 -14.36 5.06
C LEU A 53 2.12 -13.28 5.84
N ALA A 54 3.17 -13.67 6.56
CA ALA A 54 4.01 -12.73 7.29
C ALA A 54 4.73 -11.71 6.38
N LEU A 55 5.04 -12.09 5.14
CA LEU A 55 5.61 -11.20 4.13
C LEU A 55 4.59 -10.13 3.69
N HIS A 56 3.34 -10.52 3.43
CA HIS A 56 2.27 -9.56 3.13
C HIS A 56 1.96 -8.66 4.34
N GLU A 57 1.92 -9.22 5.55
CA GLU A 57 1.75 -8.43 6.77
C GLU A 57 2.86 -7.39 6.93
N HIS A 58 4.11 -7.78 6.71
CA HIS A 58 5.24 -6.87 6.80
C HIS A 58 5.19 -5.76 5.75
N GLN A 59 4.81 -6.07 4.51
CA GLN A 59 4.70 -5.04 3.47
C GLN A 59 3.51 -4.11 3.69
N ALA A 60 2.35 -4.65 4.10
CA ALA A 60 1.19 -3.83 4.44
C ALA A 60 1.47 -2.92 5.65
N GLN A 61 2.14 -3.43 6.67
CA GLN A 61 2.58 -2.65 7.83
C GLN A 61 3.53 -1.52 7.40
N HIS A 62 4.45 -1.79 6.46
CA HIS A 62 5.37 -0.77 5.96
C HIS A 62 4.62 0.37 5.26
N TRP A 63 3.61 0.07 4.44
CA TRP A 63 2.74 1.08 3.83
C TRP A 63 2.00 1.92 4.86
N ASP A 64 1.43 1.26 5.87
CA ASP A 64 0.74 1.93 6.97
C ASP A 64 1.66 2.92 7.69
N GLU A 65 2.90 2.52 7.97
CA GLU A 65 3.92 3.37 8.58
C GLU A 65 4.33 4.56 7.70
N GLU A 66 4.46 4.37 6.38
CA GLU A 66 4.73 5.46 5.43
C GLU A 66 3.60 6.50 5.44
N MET A 67 2.35 6.04 5.48
CA MET A 67 1.18 6.92 5.52
C MET A 67 1.04 7.63 6.88
N ILE A 68 1.30 6.94 8.01
CA ILE A 68 1.39 7.57 9.34
C ILE A 68 2.44 8.68 9.34
N HIS A 69 3.61 8.39 8.79
CA HIS A 69 4.70 9.37 8.70
C HIS A 69 4.31 10.57 7.82
N ALA A 70 3.69 10.32 6.66
CA ALA A 70 3.24 11.38 5.76
C ALA A 70 2.10 12.24 6.35
N LEU A 71 1.23 11.63 7.17
CA LEU A 71 0.16 12.31 7.88
C LEU A 71 0.68 13.23 8.99
N GLY A 72 1.75 12.83 9.70
CA GLY A 72 2.40 13.64 10.74
C GLY A 72 1.64 13.72 12.07
N LYS A 73 0.61 12.90 12.26
CA LYS A 73 -0.19 12.78 13.49
C LYS A 73 -0.81 11.38 13.58
N ASP A 74 -1.49 11.11 14.70
CA ASP A 74 -2.22 9.85 14.88
C ASP A 74 -3.36 9.73 13.84
N PRO A 75 -3.43 8.62 13.07
CA PRO A 75 -4.53 8.38 12.13
C PRO A 75 -5.92 8.41 12.76
N ASP A 76 -6.07 8.05 14.03
CA ASP A 76 -7.36 8.01 14.73
C ASP A 76 -7.84 9.43 15.10
N GLU A 77 -6.94 10.41 15.13
CA GLU A 77 -7.24 11.83 15.34
C GLU A 77 -7.44 12.60 14.01
N ALA A 78 -7.13 11.96 12.87
CA ALA A 78 -7.20 12.57 11.56
C ALA A 78 -8.56 12.41 10.88
N SER A 79 -8.98 13.43 10.13
CA SER A 79 -10.18 13.31 9.29
C SER A 79 -9.95 12.27 8.18
N GLN A 80 -11.04 11.77 7.60
CA GLN A 80 -10.91 10.86 6.45
C GLN A 80 -10.22 11.52 5.25
N ASP A 81 -10.37 12.83 5.10
CA ASP A 81 -9.77 13.62 4.02
C ASP A 81 -8.26 13.78 4.22
N GLU A 82 -7.82 13.99 5.46
CA GLU A 82 -6.39 14.05 5.81
C GLU A 82 -5.71 12.69 5.58
N ARG A 83 -6.40 11.59 5.91
CA ARG A 83 -5.91 10.23 5.64
C ARG A 83 -5.81 9.96 4.13
N LEU A 84 -6.83 10.32 3.35
CA LEU A 84 -6.79 10.17 1.89
C LEU A 84 -5.70 11.05 1.25
N ALA A 85 -5.48 12.26 1.76
CA ALA A 85 -4.39 13.12 1.31
C ALA A 85 -3.01 12.52 1.62
N ALA A 86 -2.82 11.88 2.77
CA ALA A 86 -1.60 11.14 3.09
C ALA A 86 -1.38 9.94 2.16
N TYR A 87 -2.44 9.17 1.89
CA TYR A 87 -2.41 8.09 0.90
C TYR A 87 -1.97 8.59 -0.48
N ALA A 88 -2.56 9.68 -0.98
CA ALA A 88 -2.20 10.26 -2.28
C ALA A 88 -0.72 10.68 -2.37
N ARG A 89 -0.15 11.23 -1.28
CA ARG A 89 1.27 11.59 -1.20
C ARG A 89 2.18 10.37 -1.23
N VAL A 90 1.85 9.31 -0.48
CA VAL A 90 2.66 8.09 -0.44
C VAL A 90 2.65 7.36 -1.78
N SER A 91 1.50 7.32 -2.47
CA SER A 91 1.39 6.74 -3.83
C SER A 91 2.37 7.33 -4.85
N ALA A 92 2.85 8.56 -4.63
CA ALA A 92 3.85 9.22 -5.44
C ALA A 92 5.22 8.51 -5.46
N ARG A 93 5.49 7.56 -4.57
CA ARG A 93 6.75 6.79 -4.61
C ARG A 93 6.75 5.71 -5.71
N GLY A 94 5.57 5.29 -6.14
CA GLY A 94 5.42 4.20 -7.10
C GLY A 94 5.58 2.83 -6.45
N ALA A 95 5.06 1.82 -7.15
CA ALA A 95 5.14 0.45 -6.72
C ALA A 95 6.52 -0.15 -7.00
N THR A 96 7.12 -0.83 -6.01
CA THR A 96 8.27 -1.70 -6.28
C THR A 96 7.82 -2.96 -7.02
N GLY A 97 8.76 -3.68 -7.64
CA GLY A 97 8.44 -4.96 -8.29
C GLY A 97 7.85 -5.97 -7.32
N ALA A 98 8.44 -6.10 -6.14
CA ALA A 98 7.97 -7.00 -5.09
C ALA A 98 6.56 -6.64 -4.60
N GLU A 99 6.24 -5.35 -4.42
CA GLU A 99 4.91 -4.93 -3.98
C GLU A 99 3.83 -5.32 -4.97
N LEU A 100 4.06 -5.15 -6.27
CA LEU A 100 3.10 -5.51 -7.31
C LEU A 100 2.88 -7.01 -7.37
N LEU A 101 3.98 -7.77 -7.32
CA LEU A 101 3.89 -9.23 -7.38
C LEU A 101 3.15 -9.78 -6.15
N LEU A 102 3.37 -9.20 -4.97
CA LEU A 102 2.62 -9.55 -3.76
C LEU A 102 1.15 -9.13 -3.88
N MET A 103 0.83 -7.93 -4.37
CA MET A 103 -0.57 -7.54 -4.55
C MET A 103 -1.31 -8.41 -5.58
N LEU A 104 -0.63 -8.80 -6.66
CA LEU A 104 -1.19 -9.71 -7.67
C LEU A 104 -1.44 -11.11 -7.11
N GLU A 105 -0.51 -11.66 -6.33
CA GLU A 105 -0.73 -12.93 -5.63
C GLU A 105 -1.95 -12.84 -4.70
N ALA A 106 -2.00 -11.78 -3.90
CA ALA A 106 -3.08 -11.53 -2.94
C ALA A 106 -4.45 -11.28 -3.60
N SER A 107 -4.52 -10.92 -4.89
CA SER A 107 -5.80 -10.72 -5.57
C SER A 107 -6.57 -12.03 -5.78
N THR A 108 -5.89 -13.18 -5.70
CA THR A 108 -6.50 -14.50 -5.88
C THR A 108 -6.60 -15.31 -4.57
N ASP A 109 -5.95 -14.85 -3.50
CA ASP A 109 -5.97 -15.48 -2.18
C ASP A 109 -6.59 -14.55 -1.11
N SER A 110 -7.73 -14.95 -0.57
CA SER A 110 -8.45 -14.16 0.41
C SER A 110 -7.68 -13.93 1.71
N GLU A 111 -6.87 -14.89 2.17
CA GLU A 111 -6.07 -14.75 3.40
C GLU A 111 -4.93 -13.76 3.18
N LEU A 112 -4.22 -13.87 2.06
CA LEU A 112 -3.14 -12.95 1.71
C LEU A 112 -3.66 -11.53 1.42
N SER A 113 -4.93 -11.37 1.03
CA SER A 113 -5.56 -10.06 0.84
C SER A 113 -5.90 -9.32 2.14
N LYS A 114 -6.04 -10.02 3.27
CA LYS A 114 -6.51 -9.42 4.54
C LYS A 114 -5.60 -8.32 5.08
N PRO A 115 -4.26 -8.47 5.11
CA PRO A 115 -3.37 -7.42 5.59
C PRO A 115 -3.54 -6.11 4.79
N TRP A 116 -3.59 -6.21 3.46
CA TRP A 116 -3.77 -5.05 2.57
C TRP A 116 -5.12 -4.37 2.77
N LYS A 117 -6.20 -5.16 2.82
CA LYS A 117 -7.55 -4.62 3.07
C LYS A 117 -7.60 -3.83 4.37
N ARG A 118 -7.03 -4.36 5.45
CA ARG A 118 -6.99 -3.71 6.76
C ARG A 118 -6.33 -2.32 6.68
N VAL A 119 -5.21 -2.23 5.97
CA VAL A 119 -4.50 -0.97 5.76
C VAL A 119 -5.34 -0.04 4.90
N ILE A 120 -5.77 -0.48 3.71
CA ILE A 120 -6.55 0.37 2.79
C ILE A 120 -7.82 0.92 3.45
N THR A 121 -8.57 0.12 4.21
CA THR A 121 -9.79 0.58 4.90
C THR A 121 -9.55 1.62 5.99
N ARG A 122 -8.32 1.75 6.49
CA ARG A 122 -7.95 2.84 7.40
C ARG A 122 -7.75 4.15 6.64
N TRP A 123 -7.21 4.10 5.43
CA TRP A 123 -6.72 5.29 4.72
C TRP A 123 -7.69 5.84 3.69
N VAL A 124 -8.55 4.99 3.13
CA VAL A 124 -9.43 5.31 2.01
C VAL A 124 -10.89 5.16 2.45
N PRO A 125 -11.80 6.07 2.04
CA PRO A 125 -13.22 5.91 2.35
C PRO A 125 -13.79 4.64 1.70
N ASP A 126 -14.71 3.96 2.38
CA ASP A 126 -15.36 2.77 1.84
C ASP A 126 -16.17 3.13 0.58
N PRO A 127 -15.84 2.57 -0.60
CA PRO A 127 -16.58 2.83 -1.82
C PRO A 127 -18.08 2.52 -1.72
N ALA A 128 -18.48 1.57 -0.87
CA ALA A 128 -19.89 1.22 -0.65
C ALA A 128 -20.67 2.32 0.11
N SER A 129 -19.97 3.24 0.77
CA SER A 129 -20.56 4.36 1.51
C SER A 129 -20.66 5.66 0.70
N ILE A 130 -20.13 5.67 -0.53
CA ILE A 130 -20.07 6.85 -1.39
C ILE A 130 -21.42 7.11 -2.06
N ASP A 131 -21.95 8.31 -1.89
CA ASP A 131 -23.10 8.80 -2.66
C ASP A 131 -22.64 9.17 -4.08
N PRO A 132 -23.09 8.45 -5.13
CA PRO A 132 -22.67 8.72 -6.50
C PRO A 132 -23.26 10.01 -7.08
N THR A 133 -24.16 10.68 -6.36
CA THR A 133 -24.74 11.96 -6.78
C THR A 133 -24.02 13.16 -6.16
N ASP A 134 -23.30 12.96 -5.05
CA ASP A 134 -22.57 14.02 -4.37
C ASP A 134 -21.23 14.31 -5.09
N PRO A 135 -21.06 15.51 -5.68
CA PRO A 135 -19.82 15.88 -6.36
C PRO A 135 -18.59 15.81 -5.43
N ARG A 136 -18.78 16.05 -4.13
CA ARG A 136 -17.69 15.99 -3.14
C ARG A 136 -17.21 14.57 -2.96
N ALA A 137 -18.14 13.63 -2.77
CA ALA A 137 -17.84 12.21 -2.61
C ALA A 137 -17.19 11.62 -3.88
N LEU A 138 -17.67 12.03 -5.06
CA LEU A 138 -17.05 11.68 -6.34
C LEU A 138 -15.62 12.22 -6.46
N GLN A 139 -15.37 13.47 -6.09
CA GLN A 139 -14.02 14.06 -6.14
C GLN A 139 -13.02 13.29 -5.26
N LYS A 140 -13.43 12.85 -4.07
CA LYS A 140 -12.61 12.01 -3.18
C LYS A 140 -12.30 10.65 -3.83
N MET A 141 -13.27 10.04 -4.51
CA MET A 141 -13.06 8.79 -5.24
C MET A 141 -12.12 8.97 -6.45
N VAL A 142 -12.24 10.09 -7.18
CA VAL A 142 -11.30 10.43 -8.25
C VAL A 142 -9.88 10.60 -7.71
N ALA A 143 -9.70 11.31 -6.59
CA ALA A 143 -8.40 11.48 -5.96
C ALA A 143 -7.78 10.13 -5.54
N TYR A 144 -8.59 9.24 -4.94
CA TYR A 144 -8.16 7.87 -4.61
C TYR A 144 -7.72 7.09 -5.84
N LEU A 145 -8.57 6.97 -6.87
CA LEU A 145 -8.27 6.19 -8.07
C LEU A 145 -7.08 6.76 -8.86
N ALA A 146 -6.93 8.08 -8.89
CA ALA A 146 -5.79 8.72 -9.52
C ALA A 146 -4.49 8.48 -8.75
N ALA A 147 -4.55 8.46 -7.40
CA ALA A 147 -3.40 8.10 -6.57
C ALA A 147 -3.01 6.62 -6.77
N ASP A 148 -3.98 5.72 -6.83
CA ASP A 148 -3.75 4.30 -7.09
C ASP A 148 -3.12 4.08 -8.48
N GLY A 149 -3.63 4.79 -9.50
CA GLY A 149 -3.05 4.83 -10.83
C GLY A 149 -1.64 5.42 -10.86
N LEU A 150 -1.38 6.49 -10.09
CA LEU A 150 -0.04 7.07 -9.94
C LEU A 150 0.92 6.01 -9.39
N TRP A 151 0.53 5.30 -8.34
CA TRP A 151 1.31 4.22 -7.72
C TRP A 151 1.63 3.08 -8.70
N LEU A 152 0.65 2.61 -9.48
CA LEU A 152 0.77 1.45 -10.37
C LEU A 152 1.42 1.73 -11.74
N SER A 153 1.15 2.90 -12.32
CA SER A 153 1.30 3.18 -13.77
C SER A 153 2.65 2.78 -14.38
N GLU A 154 3.76 3.24 -13.82
CA GLU A 154 5.09 3.03 -14.40
C GLU A 154 5.48 1.54 -14.40
N SER A 155 5.03 0.81 -13.39
CA SER A 155 5.37 -0.59 -13.22
C SER A 155 4.58 -1.53 -14.13
N VAL A 156 3.52 -1.04 -14.77
CA VAL A 156 2.79 -1.74 -15.85
C VAL A 156 3.17 -1.23 -17.25
N GLY A 157 4.31 -0.52 -17.36
CA GLY A 157 4.88 -0.10 -18.64
C GLY A 157 4.38 1.24 -19.17
N ALA A 158 3.75 2.07 -18.33
CA ALA A 158 3.48 3.46 -18.68
C ALA A 158 4.79 4.25 -18.83
N ILE A 159 4.73 5.37 -19.54
CA ILE A 159 5.87 6.28 -19.69
C ILE A 159 6.26 6.83 -18.31
N PRO A 160 7.52 6.68 -17.87
CA PRO A 160 7.96 7.19 -16.57
C PRO A 160 7.72 8.69 -16.42
N LEU A 161 7.11 9.09 -15.31
CA LEU A 161 6.88 10.50 -15.02
C LEU A 161 8.15 11.10 -14.41
N PRO A 162 8.55 12.32 -14.82
CA PRO A 162 9.60 13.02 -14.10
C PRO A 162 9.25 13.16 -12.61
N HIS A 163 10.21 12.91 -11.71
CA HIS A 163 9.99 12.94 -10.26
C HIS A 163 9.27 14.21 -9.78
N GLN A 164 9.60 15.37 -10.37
CA GLN A 164 8.96 16.65 -10.03
C GLN A 164 7.49 16.69 -10.43
N LEU A 165 7.14 16.18 -11.62
CA LEU A 165 5.74 16.10 -12.07
C LEU A 165 4.96 15.14 -11.17
N ARG A 166 5.56 13.99 -10.84
CA ARG A 166 4.97 12.98 -9.97
C ARG A 166 4.63 13.52 -8.58
N ALA A 167 5.57 14.25 -7.96
CA ALA A 167 5.33 14.93 -6.69
C ALA A 167 4.27 16.04 -6.80
N ALA A 168 4.27 16.81 -7.88
CA ALA A 168 3.27 17.86 -8.11
C ALA A 168 1.86 17.29 -8.29
N LEU A 169 1.72 16.16 -8.99
CA LEU A 169 0.46 15.43 -9.14
C LEU A 169 -0.05 14.93 -7.78
N ALA A 170 0.81 14.32 -6.97
CA ALA A 170 0.44 13.84 -5.65
C ALA A 170 -0.07 14.96 -4.72
N GLU A 171 0.61 16.11 -4.69
CA GLU A 171 0.14 17.28 -3.93
C GLU A 171 -1.14 17.89 -4.52
N HIS A 172 -1.32 17.84 -5.84
CA HIS A 172 -2.57 18.27 -6.46
C HIS A 172 -3.74 17.38 -6.05
N LEU A 173 -3.56 16.05 -6.07
CA LEU A 173 -4.56 15.09 -5.61
C LEU A 173 -4.90 15.32 -4.14
N ALA A 174 -3.88 15.46 -3.28
CA ALA A 174 -4.06 15.73 -1.86
C ALA A 174 -4.84 17.03 -1.58
N ARG A 175 -4.56 18.11 -2.31
CA ARG A 175 -5.33 19.37 -2.19
C ARG A 175 -6.77 19.21 -2.69
N SER A 176 -6.97 18.50 -3.80
CA SER A 176 -8.31 18.30 -4.39
C SER A 176 -9.30 17.60 -3.45
N VAL A 177 -8.79 16.83 -2.47
CA VAL A 177 -9.60 16.22 -1.42
C VAL A 177 -10.14 17.26 -0.44
N ALA A 178 -9.32 18.25 -0.07
CA ALA A 178 -9.72 19.35 0.82
C ALA A 178 -10.61 20.37 0.09
N ASP A 179 -10.27 20.68 -1.16
CA ASP A 179 -11.04 21.63 -1.99
C ASP A 179 -12.44 21.09 -2.36
N ALA A 180 -12.68 19.78 -2.18
CA ALA A 180 -14.00 19.18 -2.39
C ALA A 180 -15.08 19.81 -1.49
N ASP A 181 -14.71 20.38 -0.34
CA ASP A 181 -15.65 21.06 0.55
C ASP A 181 -16.22 22.36 -0.04
N GLU A 182 -15.57 22.93 -1.06
CA GLU A 182 -16.02 24.13 -1.77
C GLU A 182 -17.05 23.83 -2.88
N LEU A 183 -17.19 22.55 -3.28
CA LEU A 183 -18.18 22.14 -4.28
C LEU A 183 -19.60 22.23 -3.71
N PRO A 184 -20.62 22.58 -4.52
CA PRO A 184 -21.99 22.63 -4.04
C PRO A 184 -22.46 21.25 -3.53
N SER A 185 -23.06 21.20 -2.34
CA SER A 185 -23.68 19.99 -1.80
C SER A 185 -25.08 19.80 -2.42
N ASN A 186 -25.48 18.55 -2.63
CA ASN A 186 -26.82 18.22 -3.16
C ASN A 186 -27.98 18.52 -2.18
N GLU A 187 -27.69 18.99 -0.96
CA GLU A 187 -28.72 19.39 0.02
C GLU A 187 -29.58 20.58 -0.45
N ALA A 188 -29.18 21.29 -1.51
CA ALA A 188 -29.93 22.43 -2.04
C ALA A 188 -31.10 22.07 -2.98
N ASN A 189 -31.41 20.78 -3.19
CA ASN A 189 -32.38 20.35 -4.20
C ASN A 189 -33.48 19.37 -3.70
N GLN A 190 -33.78 19.37 -2.39
CA GLN A 190 -34.98 18.73 -1.82
C GLN A 190 -35.99 19.75 -1.31
#